data_AF-A0A2T3Z2H4-F1
#
_entry.id   AF-A0A2T3Z2H4-F1
#
_cell.length_a   1.000
_cell.length_b   1.000
_cell.length_c   1.000
_cell.angle_alpha   90.00
_cell.angle_beta   90.00
_cell.angle_gamma   90.00
#
_symmetry.space_group_name_H-M   'P 1'
#
loop_
_entity.id
_entity.type
_entity.pdbx_description
1 polymer ?
#
loop_
_entity_poly.entity_id
_entity_poly.type
_entity_poly.pdbx_seq_one_letter_code
_entity_poly.pdbx_strand_id
1 'polypeptide(L)'
;QNGILTPQLSRPPRNLAWLQARLQYARTESDWTLAMMYYQRWYDFPEYAPFAQGLEQPCPGYTQGFSFEAYRAVDIECLGSAVCYNSILSGVPSLTLPHMTGEFAVGALEAEEATDARHGAALVYMRNEILLHAKIRKDPEDVAAIVTFITDGLSIRFYAHYESKSPSGMVEYHQYPILAVNLVGSYEEFLRGVAMLRNCQDIAFVLASNLKNALERY
;
A
#
# COMPACT_ATOMS: atom_id res chain seq x y z
N GLN A 1 1.45 6.22 21.53
CA GLN A 1 1.01 6.08 20.14
C GLN A 1 1.38 4.69 19.67
N ASN A 2 0.54 4.06 18.86
CA ASN A 2 0.72 2.68 18.36
C ASN A 2 1.76 2.58 17.21
N GLY A 3 2.60 3.60 17.01
CA GLY A 3 3.62 3.64 15.96
C GLY A 3 3.12 4.17 14.60
N ILE A 4 1.82 4.36 14.37
CA ILE A 4 1.32 4.95 13.12
C ILE A 4 1.33 6.48 13.22
N LEU A 5 1.95 7.13 12.25
CA LEU A 5 2.11 8.57 12.19
C LEU A 5 1.22 9.18 11.10
N THR A 6 0.40 10.15 11.48
CA THR A 6 -0.43 10.93 10.55
C THR A 6 0.43 11.85 9.68
N PRO A 7 -0.12 12.43 8.59
CA PRO A 7 0.64 13.31 7.70
C PRO A 7 1.39 14.45 8.39
N GLN A 8 0.85 14.98 9.48
CA GLN A 8 1.44 16.10 10.22
C GLN A 8 2.64 15.67 11.08
N LEU A 9 2.70 14.39 11.46
CA LEU A 9 3.79 13.81 12.25
C LEU A 9 4.82 13.08 11.37
N SER A 10 4.46 12.78 10.13
CA SER A 10 5.33 12.08 9.20
C SER A 10 6.41 13.01 8.63
N ARG A 11 7.64 12.50 8.58
CA ARG A 11 8.73 13.13 7.82
C ARG A 11 8.70 12.69 6.35
N PRO A 12 9.42 13.39 5.46
CA PRO A 12 9.56 12.96 4.06
C PRO A 12 10.35 11.65 3.94
N PRO A 13 9.95 10.72 3.06
CA PRO A 13 10.76 9.55 2.75
C PRO A 13 12.04 9.96 2.02
N ARG A 14 13.12 9.20 2.22
CA ARG A 14 14.43 9.40 1.58
C ARG A 14 14.38 9.32 0.06
N ASN A 15 13.44 8.55 -0.49
CA ASN A 15 13.21 8.43 -1.93
C ASN A 15 12.13 9.40 -2.45
N LEU A 16 11.77 10.46 -1.74
CA LEU A 16 10.73 11.41 -2.16
C LEU A 16 11.00 12.00 -3.56
N ALA A 17 12.23 12.44 -3.83
CA ALA A 17 12.57 13.00 -5.14
C ALA A 17 12.39 11.98 -6.28
N TRP A 18 12.72 10.72 -6.02
CA TRP A 18 12.49 9.63 -6.97
C TRP A 18 10.99 9.36 -7.17
N LEU A 19 10.20 9.33 -6.09
CA LEU A 19 8.74 9.17 -6.16
C LEU A 19 8.12 10.30 -6.97
N GLN A 20 8.45 11.56 -6.66
CA GLN A 20 7.95 12.73 -7.37
C GLN A 20 8.31 12.70 -8.85
N ALA A 21 9.56 12.38 -9.18
CA ALA A 21 9.98 12.23 -10.57
C ALA A 21 9.21 11.11 -11.27
N ARG A 22 9.09 9.93 -10.65
CA ARG A 22 8.40 8.79 -11.25
C ARG A 22 6.91 9.06 -11.47
N LEU A 23 6.27 9.77 -10.54
CA LEU A 23 4.85 10.14 -10.60
C LEU A 23 4.55 11.28 -11.58
N GLN A 24 5.55 11.98 -12.10
CA GLN A 24 5.39 12.97 -13.17
C GLN A 24 5.31 12.33 -14.56
N TYR A 25 5.94 11.17 -14.77
CA TYR A 25 5.94 10.50 -16.06
C TYR A 25 4.65 9.72 -16.27
N ALA A 26 4.01 9.95 -17.42
CA ALA A 26 2.88 9.15 -17.85
C ALA A 26 3.27 7.67 -17.99
N ARG A 27 2.33 6.80 -17.64
CA ARG A 27 2.39 5.34 -17.79
C ARG A 27 2.92 4.92 -19.17
N THR A 28 3.77 3.89 -19.19
CA THR A 28 4.31 3.29 -20.42
C THR A 28 3.69 1.95 -20.80
N GLU A 29 3.10 1.18 -19.86
CA GLU A 29 2.56 -0.17 -20.15
C GLU A 29 1.09 -0.32 -19.78
N SER A 30 0.23 -0.69 -20.75
CA SER A 30 -1.23 -0.83 -20.59
C SER A 30 -1.71 -2.15 -19.99
N ASP A 31 -0.89 -3.20 -20.05
CA ASP A 31 -1.34 -4.58 -19.82
C ASP A 31 -0.83 -5.08 -18.47
N TRP A 32 -1.63 -4.84 -17.45
CA TRP A 32 -1.31 -5.34 -16.12
C TRP A 32 -1.90 -6.70 -15.86
N THR A 33 -1.14 -7.52 -15.15
CA THR A 33 -1.58 -8.81 -14.60
C THR A 33 -1.97 -8.71 -13.12
N LEU A 34 -2.17 -7.50 -12.58
CA LEU A 34 -2.62 -7.32 -11.20
C LEU A 34 -4.13 -7.47 -11.09
N ALA A 35 -4.56 -8.16 -10.05
CA ALA A 35 -5.94 -8.21 -9.65
C ALA A 35 -6.26 -7.00 -8.76
N MET A 36 -7.49 -6.51 -8.90
CA MET A 36 -8.06 -5.46 -8.06
C MET A 36 -9.20 -6.08 -7.25
N MET A 37 -9.21 -5.83 -5.95
CA MET A 37 -10.28 -6.25 -5.05
C MET A 37 -10.88 -5.03 -4.36
N TYR A 38 -12.18 -5.09 -4.09
CA TYR A 38 -12.93 -4.02 -3.46
C TYR A 38 -13.53 -4.49 -2.14
N TYR A 39 -13.50 -3.62 -1.12
CA TYR A 39 -14.07 -3.88 0.20
C TYR A 39 -13.66 -5.23 0.81
N GLN A 40 -12.36 -5.52 0.78
CA GLN A 40 -11.84 -6.79 1.25
C GLN A 40 -11.20 -6.63 2.63
N ARG A 41 -11.83 -7.22 3.66
CA ARG A 41 -11.26 -7.31 5.00
C ARG A 41 -10.14 -8.34 5.06
N TRP A 42 -9.01 -7.98 5.67
CA TRP A 42 -7.84 -8.84 5.81
C TRP A 42 -7.92 -9.65 7.11
N TYR A 43 -8.72 -10.74 7.08
CA TYR A 43 -9.00 -11.56 8.26
C TYR A 43 -7.80 -12.24 8.88
N ASP A 44 -6.78 -12.53 8.07
CA ASP A 44 -5.55 -13.19 8.51
C ASP A 44 -4.48 -12.18 8.95
N PHE A 45 -4.75 -10.88 8.86
CA PHE A 45 -3.81 -9.86 9.28
C PHE A 45 -3.54 -10.00 10.80
N PRO A 46 -2.26 -10.10 11.22
CA PRO A 46 -1.94 -10.53 12.56
C PRO A 46 -2.26 -9.47 13.61
N GLU A 47 -3.05 -9.86 14.61
CA GLU A 47 -3.36 -9.01 15.77
C GLU A 47 -2.12 -8.67 16.62
N TYR A 48 -1.07 -9.48 16.50
CA TYR A 48 0.22 -9.25 17.18
C TYR A 48 1.12 -8.25 16.44
N ALA A 49 0.72 -7.73 15.27
CA ALA A 49 1.47 -6.64 14.65
C ALA A 49 1.55 -5.45 15.64
N PRO A 50 2.73 -4.80 15.80
CA PRO A 50 2.95 -3.84 16.90
C PRO A 50 1.94 -2.69 17.00
N PHE A 51 1.31 -2.34 15.87
CA PHE A 51 0.32 -1.26 15.79
C PHE A 51 -1.13 -1.72 15.79
N ALA A 52 -1.40 -3.03 15.65
CA ALA A 52 -2.72 -3.58 15.37
C ALA A 52 -3.51 -4.03 16.61
N GLN A 53 -2.85 -4.12 17.77
CA GLN A 53 -3.49 -4.61 18.99
C GLN A 53 -4.71 -3.76 19.38
N GLY A 54 -5.88 -4.41 19.46
CA GLY A 54 -7.15 -3.77 19.84
C GLY A 54 -7.77 -2.90 18.74
N LEU A 55 -7.24 -2.93 17.52
CA LEU A 55 -7.80 -2.23 16.36
C LEU A 55 -8.56 -3.20 15.46
N GLU A 56 -9.55 -2.66 14.75
CA GLU A 56 -10.22 -3.41 13.68
C GLU A 56 -9.21 -3.79 12.59
N GLN A 57 -9.35 -5.00 12.06
CA GLN A 57 -8.58 -5.49 10.93
C GLN A 57 -8.70 -4.56 9.72
N PRO A 58 -7.62 -4.36 8.93
CA PRO A 58 -7.68 -3.61 7.69
C PRO A 58 -8.80 -4.10 6.77
N CYS A 59 -9.53 -3.16 6.17
CA CYS A 59 -10.62 -3.42 5.25
C CYS A 59 -10.72 -2.30 4.20
N PRO A 60 -9.68 -2.11 3.38
CA PRO A 60 -9.66 -1.05 2.39
C PRO A 60 -10.78 -1.19 1.35
N GLY A 61 -11.35 -0.06 0.94
CA GLY A 61 -12.30 0.02 -0.16
C GLY A 61 -11.72 -0.46 -1.51
N TYR A 62 -10.41 -0.31 -1.72
CA TYR A 62 -9.67 -0.76 -2.90
C TYR A 62 -8.34 -1.40 -2.48
N THR A 63 -7.99 -2.54 -3.07
CA THR A 63 -6.65 -3.15 -2.97
C THR A 63 -6.17 -3.60 -4.33
N GLN A 64 -4.88 -3.42 -4.59
CA GLN A 64 -4.22 -3.86 -5.81
C GLN A 64 -2.98 -4.69 -5.49
N GLY A 65 -2.93 -5.90 -6.06
CA GLY A 65 -1.84 -6.86 -5.90
C GLY A 65 -1.90 -7.96 -6.96
N PHE A 66 -1.03 -8.97 -6.87
CA PHE A 66 -1.09 -10.13 -7.74
C PHE A 66 -2.14 -11.11 -7.23
N SER A 67 -2.86 -11.78 -8.14
CA SER A 67 -3.63 -12.95 -7.73
C SER A 67 -2.70 -14.13 -7.45
N PHE A 68 -3.16 -15.09 -6.65
CA PHE A 68 -2.45 -16.34 -6.41
C PHE A 68 -2.09 -17.06 -7.73
N GLU A 69 -3.00 -17.03 -8.72
CA GLU A 69 -2.80 -17.65 -10.03
C GLU A 69 -1.73 -16.96 -10.90
N ALA A 70 -1.17 -15.83 -10.48
CA ALA A 70 -0.05 -15.19 -11.16
C ALA A 70 1.30 -15.90 -10.90
N TYR A 71 1.32 -16.92 -10.03
CA TYR A 71 2.51 -17.63 -9.56
C TYR A 71 2.53 -19.11 -10.00
N ARG A 72 1.93 -19.45 -11.13
CA ARG A 72 1.69 -20.85 -11.58
C ARG A 72 2.94 -21.75 -11.69
N ALA A 73 4.14 -21.18 -11.64
CA ALA A 73 5.40 -21.89 -11.86
C ALA A 73 6.21 -22.11 -10.56
N VAL A 74 5.68 -21.73 -9.39
CA VAL A 74 6.37 -21.84 -8.10
C VAL A 74 5.44 -22.38 -7.01
N ASP A 75 5.99 -23.16 -6.09
CA ASP A 75 5.27 -23.55 -4.87
C ASP A 75 5.17 -22.35 -3.93
N ILE A 76 3.95 -21.94 -3.58
CA ILE A 76 3.71 -20.78 -2.73
C ILE A 76 3.57 -21.21 -1.27
N GLU A 77 4.44 -20.70 -0.41
CA GLU A 77 4.23 -20.72 1.03
C GLU A 77 3.34 -19.54 1.44
N CYS A 78 2.17 -19.83 2.02
CA CYS A 78 1.28 -18.80 2.54
C CYS A 78 1.71 -18.37 3.94
N LEU A 79 2.23 -17.15 4.08
CA LEU A 79 2.44 -16.53 5.39
C LEU A 79 1.19 -15.73 5.76
N GLY A 80 0.59 -16.01 6.92
CA GLY A 80 -0.60 -15.29 7.38
C GLY A 80 -0.38 -13.77 7.47
N SER A 81 0.84 -13.35 7.80
CA SER A 81 1.24 -11.93 7.85
C SER A 81 1.50 -11.28 6.48
N ALA A 82 1.39 -12.01 5.38
CA ALA A 82 1.79 -11.56 4.03
C ALA A 82 0.66 -11.58 2.99
N VAL A 83 -0.40 -12.32 3.30
CA VAL A 83 -1.48 -12.63 2.37
C VAL A 83 -2.75 -12.00 2.93
N CYS A 84 -3.44 -11.21 2.10
CA CYS A 84 -4.66 -10.53 2.53
C CYS A 84 -5.77 -11.49 2.94
N TYR A 85 -5.73 -12.73 2.44
CA TYR A 85 -6.76 -13.73 2.67
C TYR A 85 -6.27 -15.15 2.34
N ASN A 86 -6.58 -16.16 3.15
CA ASN A 86 -6.35 -17.54 2.75
C ASN A 86 -7.44 -18.02 1.76
N SER A 87 -7.12 -18.07 0.47
CA SER A 87 -8.04 -18.53 -0.59
C SER A 87 -8.42 -20.00 -0.47
N ILE A 88 -7.59 -20.82 0.18
CA ILE A 88 -7.79 -22.27 0.33
C ILE A 88 -8.99 -22.57 1.23
N LEU A 89 -9.26 -21.71 2.23
CA LEU A 89 -10.34 -21.91 3.19
C LEU A 89 -11.68 -21.30 2.77
N SER A 90 -11.70 -20.52 1.71
CA SER A 90 -12.77 -19.55 1.44
C SER A 90 -13.29 -19.53 0.00
N GLY A 91 -12.52 -20.09 -0.94
CA GLY A 91 -12.90 -20.13 -2.36
C GLY A 91 -12.89 -18.78 -3.08
N VAL A 92 -12.39 -17.71 -2.44
CA VAL A 92 -12.25 -16.38 -3.04
C VAL A 92 -10.77 -16.16 -3.42
N PRO A 93 -10.47 -15.57 -4.60
CA PRO A 93 -9.09 -15.28 -4.98
C PRO A 93 -8.44 -14.34 -3.96
N SER A 94 -7.24 -14.72 -3.50
CA SER A 94 -6.45 -13.89 -2.60
C SER A 94 -5.53 -12.98 -3.37
N LEU A 95 -5.35 -11.75 -2.86
CA LEU A 95 -4.28 -10.88 -3.30
C LEU A 95 -3.01 -11.19 -2.52
N THR A 96 -1.96 -11.41 -3.29
CA THR A 96 -0.56 -11.53 -2.85
C THR A 96 0.19 -10.25 -3.23
N LEU A 97 1.15 -9.85 -2.38
CA LEU A 97 1.97 -8.66 -2.60
C LEU A 97 1.17 -7.39 -2.93
N PRO A 98 0.15 -7.00 -2.13
CA PRO A 98 -0.51 -5.73 -2.33
C PRO A 98 0.47 -4.57 -2.10
N HIS A 99 0.52 -3.63 -3.05
CA HIS A 99 1.39 -2.44 -2.96
C HIS A 99 0.62 -1.11 -3.02
N MET A 100 -0.69 -1.21 -3.19
CA MET A 100 -1.58 -0.07 -3.20
C MET A 100 -2.93 -0.42 -2.61
N THR A 101 -3.43 0.46 -1.76
CA THR A 101 -4.82 0.47 -1.29
C THR A 101 -5.43 1.84 -1.49
N GLY A 102 -6.75 1.91 -1.38
CA GLY A 102 -7.41 3.19 -1.23
C GLY A 102 -8.74 3.08 -0.52
N GLU A 103 -9.20 4.22 -0.01
CA GLU A 103 -10.44 4.35 0.75
C GLU A 103 -11.41 5.32 0.08
N PHE A 104 -12.69 4.97 0.14
CA PHE A 104 -13.80 5.76 -0.38
C PHE A 104 -14.57 6.38 0.78
N ALA A 105 -14.24 7.62 1.10
CA ALA A 105 -14.81 8.34 2.22
C ALA A 105 -16.30 8.62 2.01
N VAL A 106 -17.10 8.35 3.04
CA VAL A 106 -18.49 8.83 3.14
C VAL A 106 -18.48 10.10 3.99
N GLY A 107 -17.97 11.19 3.43
CA GLY A 107 -17.84 12.47 4.12
C GLY A 107 -16.46 13.09 3.98
N ALA A 108 -16.01 13.80 5.02
CA ALA A 108 -14.74 14.52 5.01
C ALA A 108 -13.53 13.57 4.98
N LEU A 109 -12.58 13.84 4.09
CA LEU A 109 -11.37 13.04 3.93
C LEU A 109 -10.53 12.93 5.20
N GLU A 110 -10.53 13.97 6.05
CA GLU A 110 -9.82 13.99 7.32
C GLU A 110 -10.23 12.83 8.25
N ALA A 111 -11.49 12.39 8.17
CA ALA A 111 -11.97 11.26 8.96
C ALA A 111 -11.35 9.93 8.50
N GLU A 112 -11.05 9.80 7.21
CA GLU A 112 -10.49 8.57 6.63
C GLU A 112 -8.96 8.54 6.64
N GLU A 113 -8.27 9.67 6.86
CA GLU A 113 -6.80 9.72 6.89
C GLU A 113 -6.18 8.74 7.91
N ALA A 114 -6.85 8.54 9.05
CA ALA A 114 -6.39 7.59 10.07
C ALA A 114 -6.65 6.13 9.69
N THR A 115 -7.73 5.85 8.94
CA THR A 115 -8.03 4.53 8.40
C THR A 115 -7.03 4.17 7.30
N ASP A 116 -6.79 5.09 6.36
CA ASP A 116 -5.80 4.91 5.30
C ASP A 116 -4.38 4.72 5.85
N ALA A 117 -4.00 5.45 6.91
CA ALA A 117 -2.71 5.28 7.58
C ALA A 117 -2.54 3.88 8.16
N ARG A 118 -3.61 3.28 8.67
CA ARG A 118 -3.60 1.89 9.15
C ARG A 118 -3.44 0.90 8.01
N HIS A 119 -4.13 1.10 6.89
CA HIS A 119 -3.98 0.22 5.72
C HIS A 119 -2.57 0.31 5.15
N GLY A 120 -2.02 1.52 5.00
CA GLY A 120 -0.64 1.71 4.55
C GLY A 120 0.40 1.10 5.50
N ALA A 121 0.23 1.26 6.81
CA ALA A 121 1.08 0.59 7.82
C ALA A 121 1.01 -0.94 7.72
N ALA A 122 -0.19 -1.48 7.50
CA ALA A 122 -0.41 -2.91 7.27
C ALA A 122 0.31 -3.40 6.01
N LEU A 123 0.19 -2.71 4.87
CA LEU A 123 0.93 -3.07 3.65
C LEU A 123 2.45 -3.05 3.86
N VAL A 124 2.98 -2.02 4.54
CA VAL A 124 4.42 -1.93 4.86
C VAL A 124 4.86 -3.11 5.74
N TYR A 125 4.09 -3.42 6.78
CA TYR A 125 4.35 -4.56 7.66
C TYR A 125 4.35 -5.88 6.89
N MET A 126 3.31 -6.15 6.09
CA MET A 126 3.21 -7.38 5.31
C MET A 126 4.40 -7.55 4.35
N ARG A 127 4.76 -6.49 3.63
CA ARG A 127 5.93 -6.48 2.74
C ARG A 127 7.21 -6.80 3.50
N ASN A 128 7.40 -6.21 4.67
CA ASN A 128 8.60 -6.39 5.48
C ASN A 128 8.69 -7.79 6.09
N GLU A 129 7.58 -8.38 6.53
CA GLU A 129 7.53 -9.77 7.01
C GLU A 129 7.91 -10.76 5.90
N ILE A 130 7.41 -10.56 4.69
CA ILE A 130 7.76 -11.41 3.53
C ILE A 130 9.26 -11.35 3.24
N LEU A 131 9.83 -10.14 3.20
CA LEU A 131 11.26 -9.96 2.94
C LEU A 131 12.11 -10.64 4.02
N LEU A 132 11.74 -10.49 5.29
CA LEU A 132 12.42 -11.13 6.42
C LEU A 132 12.33 -12.65 6.35
N HIS A 133 11.14 -13.20 6.08
CA HIS A 133 10.93 -14.65 5.95
C HIS A 133 11.75 -15.25 4.81
N ALA A 134 11.77 -14.58 3.65
CA ALA A 134 12.58 -14.97 2.49
C ALA A 134 14.07 -14.66 2.66
N LYS A 135 14.52 -14.17 3.82
CA LYS A 135 15.92 -13.76 4.07
C LYS A 135 16.46 -12.76 3.05
N ILE A 136 15.56 -11.99 2.42
CA ILE A 136 15.89 -10.89 1.52
C ILE A 136 16.07 -9.65 2.37
N ARG A 137 17.09 -8.84 2.04
CA ARG A 137 17.33 -7.57 2.74
C ARG A 137 16.08 -6.69 2.66
N LYS A 138 15.56 -6.23 3.81
CA LYS A 138 14.50 -5.22 3.88
C LYS A 138 14.86 -3.99 3.04
N ASP A 139 13.82 -3.30 2.55
CA ASP A 139 14.03 -1.95 2.05
C ASP A 139 14.73 -1.11 3.14
N PRO A 140 15.65 -0.20 2.75
CA PRO A 140 16.29 0.67 3.73
C PRO A 140 15.24 1.44 4.53
N GLU A 141 15.53 1.70 5.81
CA GLU A 141 14.72 2.61 6.61
C GLU A 141 14.53 3.94 5.85
N ASP A 142 13.37 4.55 6.02
CA ASP A 142 12.97 5.79 5.36
C ASP A 142 12.71 5.69 3.84
N VAL A 143 12.58 4.49 3.26
CA VAL A 143 12.23 4.33 1.84
C VAL A 143 10.77 3.92 1.69
N ALA A 144 10.01 4.75 0.98
CA ALA A 144 8.62 4.45 0.66
C ALA A 144 8.51 3.47 -0.50
N ALA A 145 7.79 2.37 -0.23
CA ALA A 145 7.54 1.28 -1.16
C ALA A 145 6.04 1.00 -1.35
N ILE A 146 5.19 1.70 -0.60
CA ILE A 146 3.74 1.55 -0.61
C ILE A 146 3.11 2.91 -0.91
N VAL A 147 2.04 2.91 -1.69
CA VAL A 147 1.24 4.11 -1.95
C VAL A 147 -0.22 3.86 -1.61
N THR A 148 -0.91 4.86 -1.09
CA THR A 148 -2.36 4.79 -0.85
C THR A 148 -3.05 6.02 -1.39
N PHE A 149 -4.38 5.98 -1.42
CA PHE A 149 -5.19 7.16 -1.68
C PHE A 149 -6.50 7.15 -0.89
N ILE A 150 -7.04 8.33 -0.63
CA ILE A 150 -8.41 8.51 -0.14
C ILE A 150 -9.18 9.43 -1.07
N THR A 151 -10.46 9.15 -1.28
CA THR A 151 -11.33 10.01 -2.10
C THR A 151 -12.77 10.01 -1.60
N ASP A 152 -13.43 11.16 -1.67
CA ASP A 152 -14.86 11.36 -1.45
C ASP A 152 -15.62 11.58 -2.78
N GLY A 153 -14.93 11.39 -3.91
CA GLY A 153 -15.43 11.68 -5.25
C GLY A 153 -15.33 13.15 -5.68
N LEU A 154 -15.10 14.08 -4.75
CA LEU A 154 -14.88 15.51 -5.02
C LEU A 154 -13.40 15.86 -4.97
N SER A 155 -12.65 15.21 -4.10
CA SER A 155 -11.22 15.36 -3.90
C SER A 155 -10.55 14.00 -3.81
N ILE A 156 -9.25 13.97 -4.10
CA ILE A 156 -8.41 12.78 -3.91
C ILE A 156 -7.08 13.19 -3.30
N ARG A 157 -6.60 12.41 -2.31
CA ARG A 157 -5.29 12.58 -1.68
C ARG A 157 -4.50 11.29 -1.82
N PHE A 158 -3.20 11.42 -2.09
CA PHE A 158 -2.27 10.31 -2.26
C PHE A 158 -1.19 10.38 -1.19
N TYR A 159 -0.81 9.22 -0.65
CA TYR A 159 0.21 9.13 0.39
C TYR A 159 1.26 8.07 0.05
N ALA A 160 2.48 8.31 0.51
CA ALA A 160 3.60 7.38 0.48
C ALA A 160 3.78 6.78 1.88
N HIS A 161 3.99 5.47 1.96
CA HIS A 161 4.13 4.75 3.22
C HIS A 161 5.45 4.03 3.36
N TYR A 162 6.03 4.11 4.55
CA TYR A 162 7.29 3.47 4.91
C TYR A 162 7.44 3.22 6.41
N GLU A 163 8.39 2.37 6.75
CA GLU A 163 8.81 2.09 8.13
C GLU A 163 10.08 2.88 8.47
N SER A 164 10.17 3.39 9.69
CA SER A 164 11.41 3.89 10.28
C SER A 164 11.52 3.53 11.76
N LYS A 165 12.65 3.90 12.39
CA LYS A 165 12.83 3.79 13.84
C LYS A 165 12.89 5.15 14.48
N SER A 166 12.16 5.29 15.59
CA SER A 166 12.26 6.44 16.47
C SER A 166 13.66 6.49 17.14
N PRO A 167 14.04 7.63 17.76
CA PRO A 167 15.25 7.71 18.58
C PRO A 167 15.30 6.71 19.74
N SER A 168 14.13 6.24 20.22
CA SER A 168 14.02 5.21 21.25
C SER A 168 14.04 3.77 20.69
N GLY A 169 14.19 3.60 19.38
CA GLY A 169 14.24 2.30 18.70
C GLY A 169 12.87 1.70 18.41
N MET A 170 11.77 2.42 18.66
CA MET A 170 10.42 1.97 18.35
C MET A 170 10.16 2.06 16.85
N VAL A 171 9.45 1.07 16.30
CA VAL A 171 9.04 1.08 14.89
C VAL A 171 7.94 2.13 14.68
N GLU A 172 8.13 2.98 13.67
CA GLU A 172 7.18 4.00 13.25
C GLU A 172 6.76 3.76 11.79
N TYR A 173 5.46 3.84 11.52
CA TYR A 173 4.86 3.74 10.20
C TYR A 173 4.41 5.13 9.76
N HIS A 174 5.00 5.59 8.67
CA HIS A 174 4.84 6.95 8.17
C HIS A 174 3.81 7.00 7.06
N GLN A 175 2.86 7.94 7.14
CA GLN A 175 1.99 8.35 6.02
C GLN A 175 2.42 9.74 5.55
N TYR A 176 3.16 9.85 4.45
CA TYR A 176 3.62 11.13 3.91
C TYR A 176 2.77 11.60 2.72
N PRO A 177 2.22 12.83 2.72
CA PRO A 177 1.38 13.32 1.63
C PRO A 177 2.21 13.55 0.35
N ILE A 178 1.73 12.99 -0.76
CA ILE A 178 2.34 13.14 -2.09
C ILE A 178 1.63 14.24 -2.88
N LEU A 179 0.30 14.14 -2.99
CA LEU A 179 -0.52 15.04 -3.77
C LEU A 179 -1.95 15.09 -3.19
N ALA A 180 -2.56 16.28 -3.21
CA ALA A 180 -3.99 16.47 -2.99
C ALA A 180 -4.57 17.25 -4.18
N VAL A 181 -5.75 16.85 -4.67
CA VAL A 181 -6.39 17.43 -5.85
C VAL A 181 -7.89 17.57 -5.64
N ASN A 182 -8.45 18.70 -6.06
CA ASN A 182 -9.89 18.91 -6.19
C ASN A 182 -10.36 18.43 -7.57
N LEU A 183 -11.02 17.27 -7.63
CA LEU A 183 -11.46 16.63 -8.88
C LEU A 183 -12.56 17.42 -9.60
N VAL A 184 -13.28 18.30 -8.89
CA VAL A 184 -14.37 19.12 -9.45
C VAL A 184 -13.98 20.60 -9.61
N GLY A 185 -12.76 20.98 -9.24
CA GLY A 185 -12.29 22.36 -9.31
C GLY A 185 -12.04 22.84 -10.75
N SER A 186 -11.43 21.98 -11.59
CA SER A 186 -11.18 22.28 -13.00
C SER A 186 -10.90 21.00 -13.81
N TYR A 187 -10.95 21.11 -15.14
CA TYR A 187 -10.55 20.02 -16.03
C TYR A 187 -9.08 19.62 -15.87
N GLU A 188 -8.19 20.59 -15.64
CA GLU A 188 -6.78 20.35 -15.40
C GLU A 188 -6.55 19.57 -14.10
N GLU A 189 -7.20 19.97 -13.01
CA GLU A 189 -7.14 19.23 -11.75
C GLU A 189 -7.72 17.82 -11.89
N PHE A 190 -8.85 17.66 -12.56
CA PHE A 190 -9.40 16.34 -12.86
C PHE A 190 -8.37 15.44 -13.59
N LEU A 191 -7.77 15.93 -14.68
CA LEU A 191 -6.75 15.19 -15.42
C LEU A 191 -5.53 14.87 -14.56
N ARG A 192 -5.09 15.81 -13.71
CA ARG A 192 -3.98 15.63 -12.79
C ARG A 192 -4.26 14.53 -11.76
N GLY A 193 -5.46 14.49 -11.20
CA GLY A 193 -5.90 13.44 -10.26
C GLY A 193 -5.94 12.06 -10.92
N VAL A 194 -6.54 11.96 -12.11
CA VAL A 194 -6.61 10.71 -12.89
C VAL A 194 -5.22 10.23 -13.30
N ALA A 195 -4.35 11.14 -13.75
CA ALA A 195 -2.96 10.81 -14.09
C ALA A 195 -2.19 10.32 -12.86
N MET A 196 -2.32 10.99 -11.72
CA MET A 196 -1.67 10.57 -10.48
C MET A 196 -2.14 9.18 -10.04
N LEU A 197 -3.45 8.90 -10.08
CA LEU A 197 -3.97 7.58 -9.74
C LEU A 197 -3.30 6.50 -10.59
N ARG A 198 -3.25 6.69 -11.91
CA ARG A 198 -2.61 5.77 -12.86
C ARG A 198 -1.11 5.61 -12.65
N ASN A 199 -0.42 6.68 -12.25
CA ASN A 199 1.01 6.65 -12.00
C ASN A 199 1.34 5.95 -10.68
N CYS A 200 0.56 6.17 -9.61
CA CYS A 200 0.67 5.43 -8.34
C CYS A 200 0.41 3.94 -8.56
N GLN A 201 -0.64 3.66 -9.32
CA GLN A 201 -0.95 2.36 -9.86
C GLN A 201 0.30 1.71 -10.50
N ASP A 202 0.93 2.39 -11.45
CA ASP A 202 2.10 1.87 -12.19
C ASP A 202 3.32 1.62 -11.29
N ILE A 203 3.58 2.52 -10.35
CA ILE A 203 4.63 2.33 -9.34
C ILE A 203 4.34 1.09 -8.50
N ALA A 204 3.11 0.93 -8.01
CA ALA A 204 2.73 -0.25 -7.23
C ALA A 204 2.95 -1.54 -8.02
N PHE A 205 2.65 -1.55 -9.33
CA PHE A 205 2.94 -2.68 -10.20
C PHE A 205 4.44 -2.97 -10.34
N VAL A 206 5.25 -1.94 -10.60
CA VAL A 206 6.71 -2.12 -10.71
C VAL A 206 7.30 -2.66 -9.40
N LEU A 207 6.90 -2.10 -8.26
CA LEU A 207 7.40 -2.52 -6.95
C LEU A 207 6.93 -3.93 -6.57
N ALA A 208 5.67 -4.26 -6.84
CA ALA A 208 5.15 -5.61 -6.65
C ALA A 208 5.86 -6.61 -7.56
N SER A 209 6.08 -6.27 -8.83
CA SER A 209 6.74 -7.15 -9.81
C SER A 209 8.20 -7.42 -9.45
N ASN A 210 8.92 -6.38 -9.00
CA ASN A 210 10.29 -6.54 -8.52
C ASN A 210 10.35 -7.46 -7.30
N LEU A 211 9.40 -7.32 -6.36
CA LEU A 211 9.31 -8.20 -5.20
C LEU A 211 8.96 -9.64 -5.61
N LYS A 212 7.95 -9.83 -6.46
CA LYS A 212 7.57 -11.13 -7.03
C LYS A 212 8.78 -11.83 -7.66
N ASN A 213 9.48 -11.15 -8.56
CA ASN A 213 10.66 -11.69 -9.25
C ASN A 213 11.81 -12.03 -8.29
N ALA A 214 11.95 -11.29 -7.18
CA ALA A 214 12.94 -11.60 -6.16
C ALA A 214 12.56 -12.84 -5.34
N LEU A 215 11.28 -12.99 -5.00
CA LEU A 215 10.75 -14.14 -4.26
C LEU A 215 10.72 -15.42 -5.11
N GLU A 216 10.47 -15.34 -6.41
CA GLU A 216 10.52 -16.51 -7.31
C GLU A 216 11.95 -17.06 -7.52
N ARG A 217 12.97 -16.30 -7.14
CA ARG A 217 14.38 -16.73 -7.20
C ARG A 217 14.91 -17.23 -5.85
N TYR A 218 14.15 -17.03 -4.78
CA TYR A 218 14.46 -17.53 -3.45
C TYR A 218 14.10 -19.02 -3.38
#